data_AF-A0A2E7CA38-F1
#
_entry.id   AF-A0A2E7CA38-F1
#
_cell.length_a   1.000
_cell.length_b   1.000
_cell.length_c   1.000
_cell.angle_alpha   90.00
_cell.angle_beta   90.00
_cell.angle_gamma   90.00
#
_symmetry.space_group_name_H-M   'P 1'
#
loop_
_entity.id
_entity.type
_entity.pdbx_description
1 polymer ?
#
loop_
_entity_poly.entity_id
_entity_poly.type
_entity_poly.pdbx_seq_one_letter_code
_entity_poly.pdbx_strand_id
1 'polypeptide(L)'
;MSIPINTFANNTISIHNIVEARLWIDSHPRPKGFSPYAWSSTKKIALQVWKSFFSGKKFERTLNYMHPTFYSMIRTPEGEPILKEKSIKGIC
;
A
#
# COMPACT_ATOMS: atom_id res chain seq x y z
N MET A 1 13.76 6.77 37.92
CA MET A 1 12.52 7.25 37.27
C MET A 1 12.33 6.39 36.02
N SER A 2 11.50 5.35 36.12
CA SER A 2 11.30 4.37 35.05
C SER A 2 10.22 4.87 34.11
N ILE A 3 10.53 5.00 32.82
CA ILE A 3 9.60 5.39 31.77
C ILE A 3 8.72 4.17 31.45
N PRO A 4 7.38 4.27 31.51
CA PRO A 4 6.53 3.17 31.11
C PRO A 4 6.56 3.05 29.58
N ILE A 5 7.14 1.96 29.07
CA ILE A 5 6.97 1.52 27.67
C ILE A 5 5.59 0.87 27.60
N ASN A 6 4.57 1.71 27.49
CA ASN A 6 3.31 1.35 26.86
C ASN A 6 3.15 2.40 25.77
N THR A 7 3.06 2.03 24.50
CA THR A 7 1.76 1.69 23.94
C THR A 7 2.05 1.00 22.61
N PHE A 8 1.56 -0.22 22.43
CA PHE A 8 1.37 -0.78 21.10
C PHE A 8 0.66 0.29 20.27
N ALA A 9 1.37 0.90 19.33
CA ALA A 9 0.79 1.86 18.42
C ALA A 9 -0.37 1.12 17.73
N ASN A 10 -1.60 1.41 18.17
CA ASN A 10 -2.79 1.11 17.43
C ASN A 10 -2.67 1.99 16.20
N ASN A 11 -1.97 1.48 15.17
CA ASN A 11 -1.76 2.19 13.94
C ASN A 11 -3.11 2.29 13.25
N THR A 12 -3.80 3.39 13.55
CA THR A 12 -5.02 3.81 12.89
C THR A 12 -4.64 4.14 11.46
N ILE A 13 -4.84 3.17 10.58
CA ILE A 13 -4.78 3.36 9.14
C ILE A 13 -5.73 4.50 8.81
N SER A 14 -5.21 5.67 8.41
CA SER A 14 -6.04 6.86 8.13
C SER A 14 -6.99 6.66 6.95
N ILE A 15 -6.83 5.58 6.19
CA ILE A 15 -7.65 5.23 5.02
C ILE A 15 -8.64 4.15 5.45
N HIS A 16 -9.87 4.56 5.71
CA HIS A 16 -10.94 3.71 6.24
C HIS A 16 -11.88 3.18 5.15
N ASN A 17 -11.84 3.76 3.96
CA ASN A 17 -12.68 3.35 2.85
C ASN A 17 -11.94 3.25 1.52
N ILE A 18 -12.58 2.58 0.56
CA ILE A 18 -12.00 2.36 -0.77
C ILE A 18 -11.88 3.65 -1.61
N VAL A 19 -12.68 4.68 -1.30
CA VAL A 19 -12.68 5.96 -2.01
C VAL A 19 -11.44 6.77 -1.62
N GLU A 20 -11.12 6.83 -0.33
CA GLU A 20 -9.90 7.42 0.23
C GLU A 20 -8.66 6.69 -0.30
N ALA A 21 -8.70 5.36 -0.36
CA ALA A 21 -7.61 4.56 -0.95
C ALA A 21 -7.37 4.94 -2.42
N ARG A 22 -8.44 5.17 -3.19
CA ARG A 22 -8.32 5.63 -4.57
C ARG A 22 -7.71 7.02 -4.65
N LEU A 23 -8.17 7.97 -3.82
CA LEU A 23 -7.60 9.33 -3.77
C LEU A 23 -6.12 9.31 -3.39
N TRP A 24 -5.73 8.43 -2.46
CA TRP A 24 -4.33 8.21 -2.09
C TRP A 24 -3.49 7.68 -3.25
N ILE A 25 -3.98 6.69 -3.99
CA ILE A 25 -3.28 6.19 -5.19
C ILE A 25 -3.20 7.28 -6.26
N ASP A 26 -4.25 8.09 -6.40
CA ASP A 26 -4.32 9.12 -7.42
C ASP A 26 -3.45 10.35 -7.13
N SER A 27 -3.14 10.62 -5.85
CA SER A 27 -2.20 11.68 -5.44
C SER A 27 -0.77 11.42 -5.92
N HIS A 28 -0.42 10.16 -6.21
CA HIS A 28 0.93 9.80 -6.65
C HIS A 28 1.11 10.15 -8.14
N PRO A 29 2.05 11.06 -8.47
CA PRO A 29 2.32 11.43 -9.85
C PRO A 29 2.98 10.27 -10.59
N ARG A 30 2.79 10.24 -11.91
CA ARG A 30 3.46 9.28 -12.78
C ARG A 30 4.97 9.50 -12.76
N PRO A 31 5.79 8.47 -12.49
CA PRO A 31 7.23 8.59 -12.57
C PRO A 31 7.69 8.87 -14.00
N LYS A 32 8.76 9.66 -14.14
CA LYS A 32 9.35 10.00 -15.44
C LYS A 32 9.84 8.71 -16.11
N GLY A 33 9.50 8.52 -17.39
CA GLY A 33 9.86 7.32 -18.16
C GLY A 33 8.87 6.16 -18.10
N PHE A 34 7.84 6.20 -17.24
CA PHE A 34 6.80 5.16 -17.22
C PHE A 34 5.71 5.43 -18.26
N SER A 35 5.26 4.40 -19.00
CA SER A 35 4.17 4.58 -19.95
C SER A 35 2.86 4.91 -19.22
N PRO A 36 1.99 5.78 -19.76
CA PRO A 36 0.72 6.12 -19.13
C PRO A 36 -0.19 4.90 -18.95
N TYR A 37 -0.12 3.95 -19.90
CA TYR A 37 -0.85 2.69 -19.83
C TYR A 37 -0.35 1.78 -18.70
N ALA A 38 0.98 1.64 -18.56
CA ALA A 38 1.57 0.88 -17.47
C ALA A 38 1.22 1.51 -16.13
N TRP A 39 1.29 2.84 -16.03
CA TRP A 39 0.95 3.56 -14.80
C TRP A 39 -0.51 3.40 -14.40
N SER A 40 -1.44 3.48 -15.36
CA SER A 40 -2.87 3.21 -15.11
C SER A 40 -3.09 1.78 -14.62
N SER A 41 -2.39 0.81 -15.21
CA SER A 41 -2.43 -0.59 -14.76
C SER A 41 -1.89 -0.73 -13.33
N THR A 42 -0.75 -0.12 -13.02
CA THR A 42 -0.16 -0.09 -11.67
C THR A 42 -1.13 0.47 -10.63
N LYS A 43 -1.81 1.58 -10.93
CA LYS A 43 -2.84 2.17 -10.05
C LYS A 43 -4.02 1.22 -9.82
N LYS A 44 -4.50 0.54 -10.87
CA LYS A 44 -5.59 -0.45 -10.75
C LYS A 44 -5.20 -1.61 -9.84
N ILE A 45 -3.95 -2.07 -9.93
CA ILE A 45 -3.44 -3.15 -9.09
C ILE A 45 -3.30 -2.68 -7.64
N ALA A 46 -2.77 -1.47 -7.41
CA ALA A 46 -2.72 -0.88 -6.08
C ALA A 46 -4.14 -0.82 -5.46
N LEU A 47 -5.14 -0.38 -6.22
CA LEU A 47 -6.52 -0.34 -5.76
C LEU A 47 -7.08 -1.74 -5.45
N GLN A 48 -6.71 -2.77 -6.21
CA GLN A 48 -7.08 -4.15 -5.89
C GLN A 48 -6.47 -4.63 -4.58
N VAL A 49 -5.23 -4.26 -4.27
CA VAL A 49 -4.59 -4.56 -2.99
C VAL A 49 -5.40 -3.94 -1.84
N TRP A 50 -5.78 -2.66 -1.97
CA TRP A 50 -6.66 -1.99 -1.00
C TRP A 50 -8.02 -2.67 -0.87
N LYS A 51 -8.66 -3.10 -1.97
CA LYS A 51 -9.92 -3.88 -1.91
C LYS A 51 -9.75 -5.19 -1.16
N SER A 52 -8.67 -5.92 -1.41
CA SER A 52 -8.35 -7.17 -0.70
C SER A 52 -8.15 -6.92 0.78
N PHE A 53 -7.46 -5.84 1.15
CA PHE A 53 -7.27 -5.41 2.54
C PHE A 53 -8.60 -5.15 3.26
N PHE A 54 -9.46 -4.31 2.68
CA PHE A 54 -10.79 -4.03 3.25
C PHE A 54 -11.69 -5.28 3.32
N SER A 55 -11.51 -6.22 2.38
CA SER A 55 -12.27 -7.47 2.37
C SER A 55 -11.69 -8.53 3.34
N GLY A 56 -10.56 -8.25 4.00
CA GLY A 56 -9.83 -9.23 4.82
C GLY A 56 -9.30 -10.43 4.02
N LYS A 57 -9.25 -10.34 2.70
CA LYS A 57 -8.79 -11.42 1.80
C LYS A 57 -7.30 -11.27 1.53
N LYS A 58 -6.60 -12.40 1.43
CA LYS A 58 -5.20 -12.40 0.98
C LYS A 58 -5.14 -11.94 -0.46
N PHE A 59 -4.15 -11.12 -0.78
CA PHE A 59 -3.86 -10.76 -2.15
C PHE A 59 -3.03 -11.89 -2.78
N GLU A 60 -3.61 -12.61 -3.74
CA GLU A 60 -3.01 -13.85 -4.31
C GLU A 60 -2.05 -13.60 -5.47
N ARG A 61 -1.98 -12.37 -5.98
CA ARG A 61 -1.07 -12.06 -7.09
C ARG A 61 0.30 -11.65 -6.56
N THR A 62 1.35 -12.16 -7.20
CA THR A 62 2.72 -11.73 -6.93
C THR A 62 2.91 -10.28 -7.34
N LEU A 63 3.24 -9.42 -6.37
CA LEU A 63 3.55 -8.01 -6.59
C LEU A 63 5.04 -7.84 -6.93
N ASN A 64 5.49 -8.41 -8.05
CA ASN A 64 6.81 -8.12 -8.62
C ASN A 64 6.74 -6.84 -9.46
N TYR A 65 6.41 -5.72 -8.82
CA TYR A 65 6.40 -4.43 -9.51
C TYR A 65 7.77 -3.77 -9.42
N MET A 66 8.33 -3.49 -10.59
CA MET A 66 9.69 -2.97 -10.77
C MET A 66 9.91 -1.54 -10.21
N HIS A 67 8.84 -0.78 -9.89
CA HIS A 67 8.98 0.64 -9.55
C HIS A 67 8.69 0.91 -8.05
N PRO A 68 9.61 1.59 -7.33
CA PRO A 68 9.49 1.84 -5.87
C PRO A 68 8.20 2.59 -5.49
N THR A 69 7.71 3.47 -6.37
CA THR A 69 6.45 4.22 -6.13
C THR A 69 5.23 3.32 -5.98
N PHE A 70 5.23 2.12 -6.57
CA PHE A 70 4.14 1.17 -6.35
C PHE A 70 4.08 0.74 -4.88
N TYR A 71 5.23 0.46 -4.27
CA TYR A 71 5.31 0.10 -2.87
C TYR A 71 4.88 1.25 -1.95
N SER A 72 5.10 2.51 -2.36
CA SER A 72 4.57 3.69 -1.66
C SER A 72 3.04 3.78 -1.71
N MET A 73 2.41 3.42 -2.84
CA MET A 73 0.94 3.45 -3.00
C MET A 73 0.20 2.42 -2.14
N ILE A 74 0.85 1.28 -1.89
CA ILE A 74 0.32 0.19 -1.04
C ILE A 74 0.81 0.30 0.41
N ARG A 75 1.39 1.45 0.78
CA ARG A 75 1.59 1.85 2.16
C ARG A 75 0.52 2.85 2.55
N THR A 76 0.20 2.86 3.83
CA THR A 76 -0.59 3.93 4.41
C THR A 76 0.23 5.23 4.43
N PRO A 77 -0.39 6.41 4.54
CA PRO A 77 0.34 7.67 4.68
C PRO A 77 1.30 7.69 5.88
N GLU A 78 1.04 6.85 6.89
CA GLU A 78 1.90 6.64 8.07
C GLU A 78 3.12 5.75 7.78
N GLY A 79 3.20 5.16 6.58
CA GLY A 79 4.29 4.30 6.15
C GLY A 79 4.08 2.81 6.44
N GLU A 80 2.91 2.42 6.95
CA GLU A 80 2.64 1.02 7.26
C GLU A 80 2.30 0.20 6.01
N PRO A 81 2.89 -1.01 5.85
CA PRO A 81 2.53 -1.89 4.76
C PRO A 81 1.15 -2.52 5.00
N ILE A 82 0.23 -2.28 4.06
CA ILE A 82 -1.14 -2.82 4.12
C ILE A 82 -1.14 -4.35 3.92
N LEU A 83 -0.11 -4.86 3.25
CA LEU A 83 0.15 -6.28 3.12
C LEU A 83 1.02 -6.75 4.27
N LYS A 84 0.54 -7.76 5.00
CA LYS A 84 1.41 -8.50 5.93
C LYS A 84 2.61 -9.02 5.14
N GLU A 85 3.81 -8.73 5.65
CA GLU A 85 5.14 -8.98 5.07
C GLU A 85 5.28 -10.35 4.36
N LYS A 86 4.55 -11.35 4.85
CA LYS A 86 4.47 -12.73 4.31
C LYS A 86 3.91 -12.85 2.88
N SER A 87 3.28 -11.80 2.35
CA SER A 87 2.75 -11.75 0.97
C SER A 87 3.66 -11.02 -0.01
N ILE A 88 4.73 -10.37 0.47
CA ILE A 88 5.71 -9.68 -0.37
C ILE A 88 6.96 -10.57 -0.42
N LYS A 89 7.04 -11.46 -1.41
CA LYS A 89 8.31 -12.15 -1.70
C LYS A 89 9.29 -11.13 -2.32
N GLY A 90 10.40 -10.86 -1.65
CA GLY A 90 11.52 -10.10 -2.25
C GLY A 90 12.08 -8.92 -1.45
N ILE A 91 11.69 -8.73 -0.18
CA ILE A 91 12.46 -7.86 0.73
C ILE A 91 13.30 -8.77 1.61
N CYS A 92 14.57 -8.93 1.22
CA CYS A 92 15.65 -9.48 2.03
C CYS A 92 16.81 -8.50 1.90
#